data_AF-Q0ITQ1-F1
#
_entry.id   AF-Q0ITQ1-F1
#
_cell.length_a   1.000
_cell.length_b   1.000
_cell.length_c   1.000
_cell.angle_alpha   90.00
_cell.angle_beta   90.00
_cell.angle_gamma   90.00
#
_symmetry.space_group_name_H-M   'P 1'
#
loop_
_entity.id
_entity.type
_entity.pdbx_description
1 polymer ?
#
loop_
_entity_poly.entity_id
_entity_poly.type
_entity_poly.pdbx_seq_one_letter_code
_entity_poly.pdbx_strand_id
1 'polypeptide(L)'
;MVEIDKDVRRLSSYRWKDGTAPRLNLPRLRTLVSLEAISSSPDMLSSILYGSSYLTVLELQDSEITQVPATIGNLCNLRYIGLRRTKVKSLPGSVEKLSNLQTLDIRQTHIESLPQGITKIKKLRHLLADRYADEKHSEFRFFIGMQAPKDMSNLKELQTLETMEASKDLAKQLKELIQLQSVWIDGISSVDCQNIFDSLSKMPLLSSLLLSARDQNERLCFEAFKPISTQLHRLIIRGKWATGTMDCPIFRTHGTCVKYLALSWCDLGDDPLRMLALLHLPNLTHLRLSNMHNAKKLVLYAENFFRLKSLVLKDMPHVNQINIIGGSLSCIEALYILALPNLDKVPLGIESILSLKKLWLLGLHMDFRKQWNNSGMHQKMQHIPESFMSLNARSDVHHLLLSTMGMSSVSQEDLGHQKWTITCKHGILEDKLEAPRATPMYAVPSEFSKTVEPTDLKHEFLKEITNNFSKEQILGQGAFGTVYRTCYQSS
;
A
#
# COMPACT_ATOMS: atom_id res chain seq x y z
N MET A 1 30.78 -27.20 -9.14
CA MET A 1 29.56 -26.78 -9.85
C MET A 1 28.38 -27.30 -9.05
N VAL A 2 27.40 -26.48 -8.69
CA VAL A 2 26.20 -26.99 -8.00
C VAL A 2 25.33 -27.67 -9.05
N GLU A 3 25.14 -28.99 -8.93
CA GLU A 3 24.23 -29.72 -9.79
C GLU A 3 22.80 -29.47 -9.29
N ILE A 4 22.01 -28.79 -10.12
CA ILE A 4 20.69 -28.29 -9.75
C ILE A 4 19.64 -29.20 -10.37
N ASP A 5 18.79 -29.74 -9.50
CA ASP A 5 17.77 -30.70 -9.87
C ASP A 5 16.80 -30.11 -10.92
N LYS A 6 16.61 -30.85 -12.02
CA LYS A 6 15.75 -30.48 -13.15
C LYS A 6 14.27 -30.63 -12.82
N ASP A 7 13.94 -31.34 -11.73
CA ASP A 7 12.57 -31.51 -11.23
C ASP A 7 12.10 -30.40 -10.29
N VAL A 8 12.96 -29.41 -9.98
CA VAL A 8 12.62 -28.23 -9.18
C VAL A 8 11.40 -27.50 -9.77
N ARG A 9 10.29 -27.52 -9.04
CA ARG A 9 9.03 -26.84 -9.40
C ARG A 9 8.92 -25.43 -8.82
N ARG A 10 9.67 -25.13 -7.77
CA ARG A 10 9.72 -23.81 -7.12
C ARG A 10 11.15 -23.43 -6.81
N LEU A 11 11.56 -22.26 -7.29
CA LEU A 11 12.79 -21.60 -6.91
C LEU A 11 12.43 -20.36 -6.08
N SER A 12 13.12 -20.16 -4.96
CA SER A 12 12.95 -18.99 -4.13
C SER A 12 14.31 -18.51 -3.62
N SER A 13 14.59 -17.23 -3.85
CA SER A 13 15.88 -16.59 -3.64
C SER A 13 15.73 -15.21 -3.00
N TYR A 14 16.77 -14.77 -2.31
CA TYR A 14 16.88 -13.46 -1.69
C TYR A 14 18.29 -12.92 -1.92
N ARG A 15 18.43 -11.67 -2.40
CA ARG A 15 19.73 -11.04 -2.69
C ARG A 15 20.62 -11.83 -3.67
N TRP A 16 20.01 -12.39 -4.70
CA TRP A 16 20.73 -13.08 -5.78
C TRP A 16 21.65 -12.09 -6.52
N LYS A 17 22.94 -12.40 -6.66
CA LYS A 17 23.93 -11.65 -7.46
C LYS A 17 24.32 -12.39 -8.74
N ASP A 18 24.50 -11.67 -9.84
CA ASP A 18 24.86 -12.23 -11.17
C ASP A 18 26.11 -13.14 -11.14
N GLY A 19 27.12 -12.79 -10.33
CA GLY A 19 28.44 -13.43 -10.32
C GLY A 19 28.52 -14.90 -9.86
N THR A 20 27.39 -15.58 -9.64
CA THR A 20 27.35 -16.99 -9.18
C THR A 20 26.39 -17.89 -9.97
N ALA A 21 25.73 -17.39 -11.02
CA ALA A 21 24.73 -18.18 -11.75
C ALA A 21 25.35 -19.04 -12.89
N PRO A 22 25.41 -20.39 -12.77
CA PRO A 22 25.46 -21.23 -13.96
C PRO A 22 24.18 -21.03 -14.79
N ARG A 23 24.18 -21.37 -16.09
CA ARG A 23 22.97 -21.31 -16.93
C ARG A 23 21.92 -22.29 -16.40
N LEU A 24 20.99 -21.79 -15.59
CA LEU A 24 19.95 -22.59 -14.94
C LEU A 24 18.86 -22.99 -15.93
N ASN A 25 18.90 -24.26 -16.36
CA ASN A 25 17.80 -24.86 -17.09
C ASN A 25 16.88 -25.61 -16.12
N LEU A 26 15.71 -25.03 -15.81
CA LEU A 26 14.74 -25.55 -14.86
C LEU A 26 13.42 -25.93 -15.60
N PRO A 27 13.41 -27.04 -16.36
CA PRO A 27 12.34 -27.35 -17.31
C PRO A 27 10.98 -27.67 -16.66
N ARG A 28 10.92 -27.83 -15.34
CA ARG A 28 9.69 -28.09 -14.57
C ARG A 28 9.31 -26.96 -13.61
N LEU A 29 9.99 -25.81 -13.67
CA LEU A 29 9.75 -24.67 -12.81
C LEU A 29 8.34 -24.08 -13.06
N ARG A 30 7.57 -23.94 -11.99
CA ARG A 30 6.23 -23.32 -11.97
C ARG A 30 6.21 -21.99 -11.23
N THR A 31 7.09 -21.83 -10.25
CA THR A 31 7.15 -20.63 -9.41
C THR A 31 8.59 -20.15 -9.25
N LEU A 32 8.85 -18.92 -9.66
CA LEU A 32 10.08 -18.19 -9.37
C LEU A 32 9.74 -17.03 -8.44
N VAL A 33 10.38 -16.96 -7.28
CA VAL A 33 10.31 -15.82 -6.36
C VAL A 33 11.73 -15.35 -6.06
N SER A 34 12.14 -14.21 -6.60
CA SER A 34 13.45 -13.63 -6.30
C SER A 34 13.30 -12.23 -5.74
N LEU A 35 13.50 -12.09 -4.43
CA LEU A 35 13.36 -10.83 -3.72
C LEU A 35 14.71 -10.14 -3.56
N GLU A 36 14.74 -8.82 -3.69
CA GLU A 36 15.97 -8.00 -3.61
C GLU A 36 17.10 -8.51 -4.55
N ALA A 37 16.79 -9.01 -5.76
CA ALA A 37 17.83 -9.51 -6.66
C ALA A 37 18.76 -8.38 -7.12
N ILE A 38 20.06 -8.56 -6.85
CA ILE A 38 21.15 -7.62 -7.14
C ILE A 38 21.75 -8.04 -8.50
N SER A 39 20.89 -8.03 -9.51
CA SER A 39 21.18 -8.39 -10.91
C SER A 39 20.64 -7.26 -11.78
N SER A 40 21.55 -6.61 -12.50
CA SER A 40 21.21 -5.56 -13.46
C SER A 40 21.14 -6.07 -14.90
N SER A 41 21.67 -7.29 -15.16
CA SER A 41 21.64 -7.91 -16.48
C SER A 41 20.32 -8.67 -16.76
N PRO A 42 19.70 -8.46 -17.93
CA PRO A 42 18.59 -9.31 -18.40
C PRO A 42 19.00 -10.76 -18.67
N ASP A 43 20.28 -11.09 -18.81
CA ASP A 43 20.77 -12.39 -19.27
C ASP A 43 20.44 -13.54 -18.29
N MET A 44 20.50 -13.25 -16.99
CA MET A 44 20.22 -14.24 -15.95
C MET A 44 18.74 -14.64 -15.94
N LEU A 45 17.85 -13.64 -15.98
CA LEU A 45 16.40 -13.85 -16.15
C LEU A 45 16.11 -14.53 -17.48
N SER A 46 16.73 -14.09 -18.58
CA SER A 46 16.56 -14.68 -19.91
C SER A 46 16.85 -16.17 -19.91
N SER A 47 17.93 -16.59 -19.23
CA SER A 47 18.33 -17.99 -19.11
C SER A 47 17.29 -18.84 -18.38
N ILE A 48 16.80 -18.36 -17.22
CA ILE A 48 15.79 -19.09 -16.43
C ILE A 48 14.45 -19.14 -17.18
N LEU A 49 13.99 -18.00 -17.72
CA LEU A 49 12.71 -17.89 -18.41
C LEU A 49 12.71 -18.68 -19.74
N TYR A 50 13.85 -18.85 -20.41
CA TYR A 50 13.96 -19.67 -21.63
C TYR A 50 13.68 -21.16 -21.35
N GLY A 51 14.20 -21.71 -20.25
CA GLY A 51 13.98 -23.12 -19.88
C GLY A 51 12.62 -23.41 -19.22
N SER A 52 12.00 -22.42 -18.60
CA SER A 52 10.90 -22.63 -17.64
C SER A 52 9.49 -22.57 -18.25
N SER A 53 9.20 -23.36 -19.30
CA SER A 53 7.92 -23.28 -20.04
C SER A 53 6.63 -23.51 -19.21
N TYR A 54 6.75 -24.15 -18.04
CA TYR A 54 5.65 -24.38 -17.09
C TYR A 54 5.47 -23.25 -16.05
N LEU A 55 6.21 -22.13 -16.15
CA LEU A 55 6.16 -21.05 -15.17
C LEU A 55 4.77 -20.41 -15.14
N THR A 56 4.13 -20.42 -13.97
CA THR A 56 2.82 -19.80 -13.70
C THR A 56 2.94 -18.53 -12.86
N VAL A 57 3.99 -18.43 -12.03
CA VAL A 57 4.24 -17.31 -11.12
C VAL A 57 5.68 -16.82 -11.28
N LEU A 58 5.83 -15.55 -11.63
CA LEU A 58 7.09 -14.81 -11.64
C LEU A 58 7.00 -13.64 -10.66
N GLU A 59 7.73 -13.71 -9.55
CA GLU A 59 7.84 -12.64 -8.56
C GLU A 59 9.30 -12.17 -8.46
N LEU A 60 9.51 -10.87 -8.64
CA LEU A 60 10.81 -10.22 -8.73
C LEU A 60 10.90 -8.94 -7.87
N GLN A 61 9.98 -8.75 -6.91
CA GLN A 61 9.89 -7.56 -6.05
C GLN A 61 11.25 -7.13 -5.43
N ASP A 62 11.44 -5.82 -5.29
CA ASP A 62 12.62 -5.16 -4.70
C ASP A 62 13.95 -5.38 -5.47
N SER A 63 13.90 -6.00 -6.65
CA SER A 63 15.09 -6.34 -7.43
C SER A 63 15.58 -5.19 -8.32
N GLU A 64 16.89 -5.13 -8.55
CA GLU A 64 17.55 -4.09 -9.37
C GLU A 64 17.34 -4.23 -10.89
N ILE A 65 16.38 -5.06 -11.30
CA ILE A 65 16.08 -5.39 -12.69
C ILE A 65 15.61 -4.14 -13.43
N THR A 66 16.26 -3.85 -14.57
CA THR A 66 15.97 -2.67 -15.39
C THR A 66 15.10 -2.98 -16.62
N GLN A 67 15.01 -4.25 -17.02
CA GLN A 67 14.28 -4.70 -18.22
C GLN A 67 13.73 -6.12 -18.02
N VAL A 68 12.57 -6.39 -18.60
CA VAL A 68 12.00 -7.74 -18.72
C VAL A 68 12.33 -8.29 -20.11
N PRO A 69 13.01 -9.44 -20.24
CA PRO A 69 13.44 -9.95 -21.55
C PRO A 69 12.26 -10.44 -22.39
N ALA A 70 12.35 -10.27 -23.71
CA ALA A 70 11.29 -10.64 -24.65
C ALA A 70 10.87 -12.13 -24.58
N THR A 71 11.76 -13.00 -24.11
CA THR A 71 11.52 -14.43 -23.80
C THR A 71 10.34 -14.66 -22.87
N ILE A 72 9.94 -13.68 -22.04
CA ILE A 72 8.74 -13.80 -21.19
C ILE A 72 7.50 -14.18 -22.00
N GLY A 73 7.35 -13.68 -23.23
CA GLY A 73 6.21 -13.99 -24.11
C GLY A 73 6.13 -15.44 -24.60
N ASN A 74 7.13 -16.28 -24.30
CA ASN A 74 7.06 -17.73 -24.54
C ASN A 74 6.37 -18.48 -23.39
N LEU A 75 6.18 -17.83 -22.24
CA LEU A 75 5.65 -18.43 -21.02
C LEU A 75 4.12 -18.34 -20.98
N CYS A 76 3.47 -19.02 -21.92
CA CYS A 76 2.01 -19.03 -22.08
C CYS A 76 1.24 -19.53 -20.84
N ASN A 77 1.92 -20.17 -19.88
CA ASN A 77 1.36 -20.61 -18.61
C ASN A 77 1.36 -19.55 -17.50
N LEU A 78 2.04 -18.39 -17.68
CA LEU A 78 2.09 -17.33 -16.68
C LEU A 78 0.70 -16.81 -16.35
N ARG A 79 0.45 -16.66 -15.05
CA ARG A 79 -0.78 -16.11 -14.45
C ARG A 79 -0.49 -14.89 -13.58
N TYR A 80 0.70 -14.84 -12.98
CA TYR A 80 1.16 -13.73 -12.16
C TYR A 80 2.54 -13.22 -12.61
N ILE A 81 2.66 -11.91 -12.74
CA ILE A 81 3.93 -11.19 -12.85
C ILE A 81 3.97 -10.11 -11.76
N GLY A 82 4.94 -10.21 -10.86
CA GLY A 82 5.30 -9.22 -9.85
C GLY A 82 6.63 -8.57 -10.17
N LEU A 83 6.61 -7.26 -10.38
CA LEU A 83 7.77 -6.41 -10.70
C LEU A 83 7.87 -5.22 -9.75
N ARG A 84 7.20 -5.29 -8.59
CA ARG A 84 7.06 -4.14 -7.69
C ARG A 84 8.41 -3.66 -7.14
N ARG A 85 8.62 -2.34 -7.08
CA ARG A 85 9.90 -1.71 -6.65
C ARG A 85 11.11 -2.23 -7.43
N THR A 86 10.91 -2.51 -8.73
CA THR A 86 12.01 -2.77 -9.68
C THR A 86 12.26 -1.56 -10.58
N LYS A 87 13.44 -1.49 -11.19
CA LYS A 87 13.88 -0.38 -12.04
C LYS A 87 13.39 -0.51 -13.49
N VAL A 88 12.38 -1.34 -13.75
CA VAL A 88 11.84 -1.64 -15.09
C VAL A 88 11.18 -0.40 -15.69
N LYS A 89 11.55 -0.05 -16.93
CA LYS A 89 11.04 1.12 -17.67
C LYS A 89 9.92 0.80 -18.67
N SER A 90 9.85 -0.42 -19.15
CA SER A 90 8.81 -0.89 -20.08
C SER A 90 8.71 -2.42 -20.08
N LEU A 91 7.56 -2.94 -20.50
CA LEU A 91 7.39 -4.36 -20.80
C LEU A 91 7.66 -4.61 -22.30
N PRO A 92 8.27 -5.74 -22.67
CA PRO A 92 8.46 -6.09 -24.06
C PRO A 92 7.11 -6.33 -24.75
N GLY A 93 7.00 -5.98 -26.03
CA GLY A 93 5.76 -6.18 -26.81
C GLY A 93 5.28 -7.63 -26.83
N SER A 94 6.18 -8.60 -26.63
CA SER A 94 5.86 -10.03 -26.51
C SER A 94 4.98 -10.40 -25.30
N VAL A 95 4.78 -9.49 -24.34
CA VAL A 95 3.81 -9.67 -23.24
C VAL A 95 2.40 -9.99 -23.75
N GLU A 96 2.05 -9.54 -24.97
CA GLU A 96 0.76 -9.80 -25.60
C GLU A 96 0.44 -11.29 -25.82
N LYS A 97 1.46 -12.16 -25.79
CA LYS A 97 1.33 -13.61 -25.95
C LYS A 97 0.90 -14.32 -24.65
N LEU A 98 0.91 -13.62 -23.51
CA LEU A 98 0.60 -14.17 -22.19
C LEU A 98 -0.91 -14.32 -21.97
N SER A 99 -1.58 -15.11 -22.80
CA SER A 99 -3.05 -15.26 -22.83
C SER A 99 -3.69 -15.81 -21.54
N ASN A 100 -2.87 -16.33 -20.61
CA ASN A 100 -3.30 -16.80 -19.29
C ASN A 100 -2.95 -15.85 -18.13
N LEU A 101 -2.34 -14.69 -18.39
CA LEU A 101 -1.97 -13.72 -17.36
C LEU A 101 -3.25 -13.15 -16.71
N GLN A 102 -3.30 -13.19 -15.39
CA GLN A 102 -4.43 -12.75 -14.57
C GLN A 102 -4.07 -11.54 -13.71
N THR A 103 -2.82 -11.44 -13.27
CA THR A 103 -2.32 -10.34 -12.42
C THR A 103 -1.00 -9.81 -12.95
N LEU A 104 -0.92 -8.50 -13.12
CA LEU A 104 0.29 -7.76 -13.41
C LEU A 104 0.48 -6.68 -12.33
N ASP A 105 1.51 -6.85 -11.50
CA ASP A 105 1.92 -5.86 -10.50
C ASP A 105 3.20 -5.17 -10.95
N ILE A 106 3.07 -3.88 -11.28
CA ILE A 106 4.13 -2.97 -11.70
C ILE A 106 4.20 -1.72 -10.82
N ARG A 107 3.68 -1.80 -9.59
CA ARG A 107 3.75 -0.72 -8.59
C ARG A 107 5.21 -0.32 -8.33
N GLN A 108 5.45 0.98 -8.20
CA GLN A 108 6.76 1.57 -7.92
C GLN A 108 7.84 1.14 -8.94
N THR A 109 7.44 1.01 -10.21
CA THR A 109 8.36 0.86 -11.34
C THR A 109 8.54 2.19 -12.09
N HIS A 110 9.32 2.18 -13.17
CA HIS A 110 9.45 3.32 -14.08
C HIS A 110 8.60 3.15 -15.35
N ILE A 111 7.59 2.28 -15.34
CA ILE A 111 6.68 2.05 -16.48
C ILE A 111 5.64 3.17 -16.55
N GLU A 112 5.73 4.02 -17.58
CA GLU A 112 4.76 5.12 -17.80
C GLU A 112 3.54 4.70 -18.65
N SER A 113 3.70 3.64 -19.46
CA SER A 113 2.64 3.07 -20.30
C SER A 113 2.91 1.59 -20.59
N LEU A 114 1.84 0.82 -20.79
CA LEU A 114 1.93 -0.57 -21.23
C LEU A 114 1.97 -0.67 -22.77
N PRO A 115 2.64 -1.68 -23.33
CA PRO A 115 2.56 -1.97 -24.76
C PRO A 115 1.11 -2.26 -25.17
N GLN A 116 0.67 -1.74 -26.33
CA GLN A 116 -0.71 -1.84 -26.81
C GLN A 116 -1.26 -3.27 -26.80
N GLY A 117 -0.41 -4.27 -27.06
CA GLY A 117 -0.78 -5.69 -27.04
C GLY A 117 -1.27 -6.23 -25.69
N ILE A 118 -1.13 -5.50 -24.57
CA ILE A 118 -1.69 -5.90 -23.26
C ILE A 118 -3.20 -6.14 -23.34
N THR A 119 -3.93 -5.42 -24.20
CA THR A 119 -5.40 -5.53 -24.33
C THR A 119 -5.87 -6.77 -25.10
N LYS A 120 -4.91 -7.58 -25.58
CA LYS A 120 -5.15 -8.95 -26.06
C LYS A 120 -5.27 -9.97 -24.92
N ILE A 121 -4.77 -9.66 -23.71
CA ILE A 121 -4.80 -10.52 -22.53
C ILE A 121 -6.20 -10.49 -21.88
N LYS A 122 -7.17 -11.21 -22.47
CA LYS A 122 -8.58 -11.15 -22.03
C LYS A 122 -8.83 -11.65 -20.61
N LYS A 123 -7.93 -12.48 -20.06
CA LYS A 123 -8.00 -13.03 -18.70
C LYS A 123 -7.37 -12.13 -17.62
N LEU A 124 -6.86 -10.94 -17.97
CA LEU A 124 -6.29 -10.02 -17.00
C LEU A 124 -7.39 -9.48 -16.08
N ARG A 125 -7.23 -9.73 -14.78
CA ARG A 125 -8.16 -9.36 -13.70
C ARG A 125 -7.63 -8.23 -12.84
N HIS A 126 -6.32 -8.19 -12.63
CA HIS A 126 -5.69 -7.20 -11.75
C HIS A 126 -4.52 -6.53 -12.47
N LEU A 127 -4.64 -5.23 -12.69
CA LEU A 127 -3.55 -4.36 -13.13
C LEU A 127 -3.24 -3.40 -11.98
N LEU A 128 -2.13 -3.67 -11.29
CA LEU A 128 -1.64 -2.86 -10.18
C LEU A 128 -0.49 -1.99 -10.70
N ALA A 129 -0.70 -0.68 -10.75
CA ALA A 129 0.32 0.27 -11.15
C ALA A 129 0.31 1.47 -10.19
N ASP A 130 1.49 2.02 -9.98
CA ASP A 130 1.76 3.38 -9.51
C ASP A 130 3.23 3.68 -9.82
N ARG A 131 3.59 4.97 -9.83
CA ARG A 131 4.98 5.41 -9.83
C ARG A 131 5.12 6.57 -8.86
N TYR A 132 6.09 6.51 -7.95
CA TYR A 132 6.41 7.68 -7.15
C TYR A 132 7.21 8.71 -7.96
N ALA A 133 6.73 9.95 -7.97
CA ALA A 133 7.48 11.12 -8.42
C ALA A 133 8.41 11.65 -7.32
N ASP A 134 7.99 11.46 -6.06
CA ASP A 134 8.72 11.87 -4.88
C ASP A 134 8.66 10.76 -3.82
N GLU A 135 9.76 10.02 -3.67
CA GLU A 135 9.94 8.95 -2.68
C GLU A 135 9.86 9.45 -1.22
N LYS A 136 9.93 10.76 -0.97
CA LYS A 136 9.76 11.37 0.36
C LYS A 136 8.32 11.76 0.66
N HIS A 137 7.43 11.66 -0.34
CA HIS A 137 6.01 12.01 -0.28
C HIS A 137 5.73 13.43 0.24
N SER A 138 6.67 14.34 0.01
CA SER A 138 6.59 15.76 0.39
C SER A 138 5.73 16.57 -0.57
N GLU A 139 5.65 16.18 -1.84
CA GLU A 139 4.85 16.88 -2.85
C GLU A 139 3.36 16.48 -2.91
N PHE A 140 2.53 17.40 -3.39
CA PHE A 140 1.13 17.11 -3.70
C PHE A 140 0.98 15.96 -4.72
N ARG A 141 1.95 15.72 -5.60
CA ARG A 141 1.84 14.64 -6.60
C ARG A 141 2.91 13.57 -6.43
N PHE A 142 3.10 13.11 -5.18
CA PHE A 142 4.11 12.10 -4.88
C PHE A 142 3.93 10.78 -5.62
N PHE A 143 2.71 10.43 -6.09
CA PHE A 143 2.49 9.36 -7.06
C PHE A 143 1.91 9.93 -8.36
N ILE A 144 2.20 9.27 -9.48
CA ILE A 144 1.71 9.58 -10.82
C ILE A 144 0.99 8.35 -11.38
N GLY A 145 -0.16 8.58 -12.02
CA GLY A 145 -0.89 7.56 -12.75
C GLY A 145 -0.21 7.10 -14.03
N MET A 146 -0.32 5.81 -14.34
CA MET A 146 0.12 5.25 -15.63
C MET A 146 -0.87 5.62 -16.73
N GLN A 147 -0.40 5.85 -17.96
CA GLN A 147 -1.30 6.06 -19.09
C GLN A 147 -2.11 4.79 -19.38
N ALA A 148 -3.44 4.94 -19.43
CA ALA A 148 -4.35 3.85 -19.75
C ALA A 148 -4.07 3.30 -21.16
N PRO A 149 -4.01 1.97 -21.35
CA PRO A 149 -3.81 1.38 -22.68
C PRO A 149 -4.93 1.75 -23.65
N LYS A 150 -4.59 1.90 -24.94
CA LYS A 150 -5.60 1.96 -26.01
C LYS A 150 -6.38 0.65 -26.04
N ASP A 151 -7.70 0.77 -26.16
CA ASP A 151 -8.64 -0.36 -26.19
C ASP A 151 -8.62 -1.24 -24.92
N MET A 152 -8.23 -0.70 -23.76
CA MET A 152 -8.40 -1.29 -22.42
C MET A 152 -9.83 -1.79 -22.14
N SER A 153 -10.85 -1.20 -22.76
CA SER A 153 -12.25 -1.69 -22.76
C SER A 153 -12.42 -3.16 -23.21
N ASN A 154 -11.40 -3.74 -23.84
CA ASN A 154 -11.28 -5.16 -24.17
C ASN A 154 -11.04 -6.09 -22.97
N LEU A 155 -10.55 -5.57 -21.85
CA LEU A 155 -10.18 -6.35 -20.67
C LEU A 155 -11.43 -6.66 -19.84
N LYS A 156 -12.35 -7.44 -20.41
CA LYS A 156 -13.70 -7.66 -19.83
C LYS A 156 -13.69 -8.41 -18.48
N GLU A 157 -12.62 -9.13 -18.14
CA GLU A 157 -12.43 -9.74 -16.81
C GLU A 157 -11.78 -8.80 -15.77
N LEU A 158 -11.47 -7.55 -16.11
CA LEU A 158 -10.72 -6.65 -15.22
C LEU A 158 -11.55 -6.24 -13.98
N GLN A 159 -11.00 -6.52 -12.80
CA GLN A 159 -11.58 -6.30 -11.47
C GLN A 159 -10.82 -5.23 -10.67
N THR A 160 -9.50 -5.15 -10.84
CA THR A 160 -8.64 -4.14 -10.21
C THR A 160 -7.89 -3.35 -11.26
N LEU A 161 -8.02 -2.03 -11.20
CA LEU A 161 -7.31 -1.07 -12.05
C LEU A 161 -6.75 0.05 -11.18
N GLU A 162 -5.49 -0.09 -10.77
CA GLU A 162 -4.86 0.86 -9.84
C GLU A 162 -3.93 1.85 -10.56
N THR A 163 -4.08 3.10 -10.12
CA THR A 163 -3.41 4.36 -10.51
C THR A 163 -3.30 4.60 -12.02
N MET A 164 -4.44 4.82 -12.68
CA MET A 164 -4.47 5.34 -14.05
C MET A 164 -4.46 6.87 -14.11
N GLU A 165 -3.81 7.44 -15.11
CA GLU A 165 -3.87 8.87 -15.41
C GLU A 165 -5.22 9.27 -16.01
N ALA A 166 -5.87 10.28 -15.42
CA ALA A 166 -7.11 10.82 -15.91
C ALA A 166 -6.99 11.34 -17.35
N SER A 167 -7.92 10.89 -18.20
CA SER A 167 -8.04 11.39 -19.57
C SER A 167 -9.45 11.22 -20.10
N LYS A 168 -9.78 12.01 -21.14
CA LYS A 168 -11.04 11.88 -21.90
C LYS A 168 -11.23 10.49 -22.50
N ASP A 169 -10.14 9.78 -22.78
CA ASP A 169 -10.19 8.43 -23.34
C ASP A 169 -10.46 7.39 -22.23
N LEU A 170 -9.72 7.43 -21.12
CA LEU A 170 -9.98 6.59 -19.93
C LEU A 170 -11.46 6.63 -19.54
N ALA A 171 -12.06 7.82 -19.46
CA ALA A 171 -13.47 7.98 -19.12
C ALA A 171 -14.43 7.25 -20.09
N LYS A 172 -14.12 7.19 -21.40
CA LYS A 172 -14.92 6.41 -22.36
C LYS A 172 -14.73 4.91 -22.13
N GLN A 173 -13.49 4.49 -21.92
CA GLN A 173 -13.14 3.08 -21.78
C GLN A 173 -13.68 2.46 -20.48
N LEU A 174 -13.75 3.21 -19.38
CA LEU A 174 -14.28 2.74 -18.10
C LEU A 174 -15.76 2.34 -18.16
N LYS A 175 -16.56 2.94 -19.05
CA LYS A 175 -18.00 2.61 -19.24
C LYS A 175 -18.24 1.15 -19.62
N GLU A 176 -17.23 0.53 -20.22
CA GLU A 176 -17.25 -0.82 -20.78
C GLU A 176 -16.73 -1.90 -19.82
N LEU A 177 -16.25 -1.51 -18.63
CA LEU A 177 -15.54 -2.36 -17.67
C LEU A 177 -16.36 -2.59 -16.39
N ILE A 178 -17.54 -3.22 -16.56
CA ILE A 178 -18.52 -3.45 -15.50
C ILE A 178 -18.08 -4.41 -14.37
N GLN A 179 -16.97 -5.13 -14.54
CA GLN A 179 -16.42 -6.05 -13.55
C GLN A 179 -15.50 -5.38 -12.51
N LEU A 180 -15.19 -4.09 -12.70
CA LEU A 180 -14.30 -3.34 -11.82
C LEU A 180 -14.87 -3.18 -10.41
N GLN A 181 -14.01 -3.51 -9.43
CA GLN A 181 -14.26 -3.47 -7.99
C GLN A 181 -13.37 -2.45 -7.30
N SER A 182 -12.08 -2.39 -7.66
CA SER A 182 -11.12 -1.37 -7.18
C SER A 182 -10.62 -0.54 -8.35
N VAL A 183 -10.85 0.77 -8.29
CA VAL A 183 -10.43 1.73 -9.34
C VAL A 183 -9.74 2.92 -8.70
N TRP A 184 -8.49 3.18 -9.08
CA TRP A 184 -7.73 4.34 -8.59
C TRP A 184 -7.32 5.22 -9.79
N ILE A 185 -7.65 6.51 -9.71
CA ILE A 185 -7.41 7.48 -10.80
C ILE A 185 -6.65 8.69 -10.25
N ASP A 186 -5.55 9.05 -10.90
CA ASP A 186 -4.73 10.22 -10.64
C ASP A 186 -4.90 11.30 -11.71
N GLY A 187 -4.39 12.52 -11.47
CA GLY A 187 -4.32 13.55 -12.51
C GLY A 187 -5.65 14.22 -12.88
N ILE A 188 -6.73 13.97 -12.11
CA ILE A 188 -8.10 14.38 -12.43
C ILE A 188 -8.21 15.91 -12.41
N SER A 189 -8.65 16.52 -13.52
CA SER A 189 -9.09 17.92 -13.53
C SER A 189 -10.59 18.07 -13.38
N SER A 190 -11.05 19.28 -13.05
CA SER A 190 -12.46 19.68 -13.07
C SER A 190 -13.16 19.34 -14.39
N VAL A 191 -12.45 19.44 -15.53
CA VAL A 191 -12.97 19.08 -16.87
C VAL A 191 -13.16 17.56 -17.04
N ASP A 192 -12.36 16.75 -16.34
CA ASP A 192 -12.46 15.28 -16.38
C ASP A 192 -13.55 14.75 -15.45
N CYS A 193 -13.84 15.45 -14.35
CA CYS A 193 -14.75 15.03 -13.27
C CYS A 193 -16.09 14.49 -13.78
N GLN A 194 -16.81 15.25 -14.62
CA GLN A 194 -18.12 14.84 -15.13
C GLN A 194 -18.05 13.47 -15.85
N ASN A 195 -17.15 13.34 -16.82
CA ASN A 195 -17.05 12.13 -17.65
C ASN A 195 -16.55 10.92 -16.87
N ILE A 196 -15.56 11.11 -15.97
CA ILE A 196 -15.03 10.02 -15.15
C ILE A 196 -16.09 9.57 -14.13
N PHE A 197 -16.71 10.51 -13.41
CA PHE A 197 -17.66 10.18 -12.34
C PHE A 197 -18.98 9.62 -12.90
N ASP A 198 -19.48 10.09 -14.05
CA ASP A 198 -20.61 9.47 -14.76
C ASP A 198 -20.32 8.01 -15.15
N SER A 199 -19.05 7.67 -15.39
CA SER A 199 -18.64 6.34 -15.83
C SER A 199 -18.44 5.39 -14.64
N LEU A 200 -17.76 5.85 -13.59
CA LEU A 200 -17.65 5.14 -12.31
C LEU A 200 -19.04 4.89 -11.69
N SER A 201 -19.98 5.83 -11.87
CA SER A 201 -21.34 5.70 -11.32
C SER A 201 -22.09 4.47 -11.81
N LYS A 202 -21.73 3.93 -12.99
CA LYS A 202 -22.41 2.81 -13.64
C LYS A 202 -21.81 1.45 -13.32
N MET A 203 -20.76 1.39 -12.48
CA MET A 203 -20.09 0.14 -12.10
C MET A 203 -20.84 -0.52 -10.94
N PRO A 204 -21.46 -1.71 -11.13
CA PRO A 204 -22.28 -2.33 -10.10
C PRO A 204 -21.47 -2.99 -8.98
N LEU A 205 -20.20 -3.36 -9.25
CA LEU A 205 -19.33 -4.07 -8.30
C LEU A 205 -18.31 -3.17 -7.59
N LEU A 206 -18.35 -1.85 -7.83
CA LEU A 206 -17.35 -0.90 -7.31
C LEU A 206 -17.38 -0.88 -5.77
N SER A 207 -16.32 -1.36 -5.13
CA SER A 207 -16.17 -1.50 -3.68
C SER A 207 -15.09 -0.58 -3.09
N SER A 208 -14.11 -0.22 -3.92
CA SER A 208 -12.92 0.56 -3.56
C SER A 208 -12.64 1.63 -4.62
N LEU A 209 -12.52 2.89 -4.19
CA LEU A 209 -12.26 4.02 -5.09
C LEU A 209 -11.21 4.96 -4.51
N LEU A 210 -10.21 5.30 -5.33
CA LEU A 210 -9.26 6.40 -5.08
C LEU A 210 -9.36 7.44 -6.19
N LEU A 211 -9.54 8.70 -5.81
CA LEU A 211 -9.60 9.83 -6.72
C LEU A 211 -8.56 10.88 -6.29
N SER A 212 -7.59 11.15 -7.16
CA SER A 212 -6.54 12.14 -6.93
C SER A 212 -6.62 13.24 -7.99
N ALA A 213 -6.78 14.48 -7.51
CA ALA A 213 -6.80 15.67 -8.35
C ALA A 213 -5.43 15.90 -9.01
N ARG A 214 -5.40 16.67 -10.10
CA ARG A 214 -4.15 16.99 -10.82
C ARG A 214 -3.14 17.76 -9.98
N ASP A 215 -3.61 18.67 -9.14
CA ASP A 215 -2.81 19.49 -8.26
C ASP A 215 -3.61 19.93 -7.01
N GLN A 216 -2.94 20.65 -6.10
CA GLN A 216 -3.49 21.12 -4.83
C GLN A 216 -4.56 22.22 -4.93
N ASN A 217 -4.78 22.80 -6.11
CA ASN A 217 -5.72 23.90 -6.38
C ASN A 217 -6.98 23.45 -7.13
N GLU A 218 -6.83 22.41 -7.94
CA GLU A 218 -7.90 21.74 -8.66
C GLU A 218 -9.02 21.28 -7.72
N ARG A 219 -10.27 21.48 -8.15
CA ARG A 219 -11.48 21.18 -7.37
C ARG A 219 -12.27 20.05 -8.01
N LEU A 220 -12.36 18.93 -7.31
CA LEU A 220 -13.14 17.78 -7.75
C LEU A 220 -14.63 18.05 -7.54
N CYS A 221 -15.41 17.96 -8.62
CA CYS A 221 -16.86 18.18 -8.61
C CYS A 221 -17.62 16.85 -8.64
N PHE A 222 -18.26 16.50 -7.52
CA PHE A 222 -18.90 15.19 -7.31
C PHE A 222 -20.37 15.13 -7.75
N GLU A 223 -20.93 16.18 -8.35
CA GLU A 223 -22.36 16.23 -8.76
C GLU A 223 -22.76 15.11 -9.72
N ALA A 224 -21.84 14.72 -10.60
CA ALA A 224 -21.98 13.60 -11.53
C ALA A 224 -21.82 12.22 -10.84
N PHE A 225 -21.28 12.15 -9.63
CA PHE A 225 -21.02 10.88 -8.94
C PHE A 225 -22.27 10.38 -8.20
N LYS A 226 -22.98 9.47 -8.86
CA LYS A 226 -24.23 8.85 -8.42
C LYS A 226 -24.09 7.31 -8.50
N PRO A 227 -23.21 6.71 -7.68
CA PRO A 227 -22.84 5.30 -7.80
C PRO A 227 -24.03 4.36 -7.58
N ILE A 228 -24.27 3.45 -8.53
CA ILE A 228 -25.28 2.39 -8.36
C ILE A 228 -24.80 1.26 -7.44
N SER A 229 -23.50 1.16 -7.17
CA SER A 229 -22.93 0.11 -6.31
C SER A 229 -23.28 0.35 -4.85
N THR A 230 -23.92 -0.65 -4.24
CA THR A 230 -24.13 -0.75 -2.79
C THR A 230 -22.93 -1.34 -2.04
N GLN A 231 -21.83 -1.63 -2.75
CA GLN A 231 -20.62 -2.25 -2.19
C GLN A 231 -19.50 -1.24 -1.89
N LEU A 232 -19.64 0.03 -2.30
CA LEU A 232 -18.61 1.06 -2.17
C LEU A 232 -18.32 1.40 -0.69
N HIS A 233 -17.37 0.67 -0.11
CA HIS A 233 -17.02 0.75 1.31
C HIS A 233 -15.69 1.45 1.58
N ARG A 234 -14.83 1.60 0.57
CA ARG A 234 -13.54 2.29 0.69
C ARG A 234 -13.50 3.47 -0.28
N LEU A 235 -13.36 4.69 0.26
CA LEU A 235 -13.27 5.92 -0.50
C LEU A 235 -12.02 6.70 -0.07
N ILE A 236 -11.16 7.01 -1.03
CA ILE A 236 -9.94 7.80 -0.85
C ILE A 236 -10.02 9.00 -1.79
N ILE A 237 -9.93 10.22 -1.27
CA ILE A 237 -10.00 11.45 -2.07
C ILE A 237 -8.80 12.34 -1.71
N ARG A 238 -8.07 12.76 -2.75
CA ARG A 238 -6.98 13.71 -2.66
C ARG A 238 -7.28 14.95 -3.51
N GLY A 239 -7.25 16.12 -2.90
CA GLY A 239 -7.49 17.41 -3.56
C GLY A 239 -8.71 18.14 -3.00
N LYS A 240 -8.93 19.38 -3.48
CA LYS A 240 -10.00 20.25 -3.00
C LYS A 240 -11.35 19.79 -3.53
N TRP A 241 -12.41 20.11 -2.80
CA TRP A 241 -13.78 19.83 -3.19
C TRP A 241 -14.41 21.05 -3.85
N ALA A 242 -15.26 20.84 -4.86
CA ALA A 242 -16.12 21.89 -5.39
C ALA A 242 -17.26 22.23 -4.40
N THR A 243 -17.82 23.42 -4.53
CA THR A 243 -19.06 23.81 -3.80
C THR A 243 -20.16 22.77 -4.05
N GLY A 244 -21.00 22.49 -3.05
CA GLY A 244 -22.07 21.48 -3.16
C GLY A 244 -21.62 20.01 -3.06
N THR A 245 -20.31 19.73 -3.01
CA THR A 245 -19.80 18.34 -2.89
C THR A 245 -20.38 17.59 -1.69
N MET A 246 -20.58 18.26 -0.55
CA MET A 246 -21.15 17.65 0.67
C MET A 246 -22.60 17.19 0.53
N ASP A 247 -23.33 17.73 -0.45
CA ASP A 247 -24.73 17.40 -0.73
C ASP A 247 -24.87 16.33 -1.82
N CYS A 248 -23.76 15.90 -2.42
CA CYS A 248 -23.74 14.87 -3.44
C CYS A 248 -24.13 13.49 -2.84
N PRO A 249 -24.79 12.59 -3.62
CA PRO A 249 -25.31 11.33 -3.11
C PRO A 249 -24.30 10.40 -2.43
N ILE A 250 -23.00 10.51 -2.78
CA ILE A 250 -21.91 9.74 -2.16
C ILE A 250 -21.74 10.02 -0.65
N PHE A 251 -22.03 11.24 -0.20
CA PHE A 251 -21.91 11.63 1.23
C PHE A 251 -23.26 11.76 1.94
N ARG A 252 -24.36 11.52 1.22
CA ARG A 252 -25.74 11.50 1.72
C ARG A 252 -26.29 10.08 1.72
N THR A 253 -26.96 9.65 0.67
CA THR A 253 -27.65 8.35 0.59
C THR A 253 -26.68 7.15 0.60
N HIS A 254 -25.57 7.25 -0.13
CA HIS A 254 -24.59 6.16 -0.24
C HIS A 254 -23.52 6.20 0.86
N GLY A 255 -23.49 7.25 1.68
CA GLY A 255 -22.59 7.36 2.84
C GLY A 255 -22.79 6.24 3.87
N THR A 256 -23.97 5.60 3.86
CA THR A 256 -24.28 4.37 4.59
C THR A 256 -23.40 3.17 4.22
N CYS A 257 -22.87 3.10 2.99
CA CYS A 257 -22.02 2.01 2.52
C CYS A 257 -20.54 2.21 2.94
N VAL A 258 -20.11 3.46 3.13
CA VAL A 258 -18.72 3.84 3.38
C VAL A 258 -18.28 3.40 4.78
N LYS A 259 -17.23 2.56 4.82
CA LYS A 259 -16.59 2.06 6.06
C LYS A 259 -15.18 2.62 6.26
N TYR A 260 -14.48 2.96 5.19
CA TYR A 260 -13.15 3.56 5.19
C TYR A 260 -13.19 4.84 4.37
N LEU A 261 -12.84 5.97 5.00
CA LEU A 261 -12.72 7.27 4.36
C LEU A 261 -11.32 7.84 4.62
N ALA A 262 -10.57 8.10 3.56
CA ALA A 262 -9.31 8.85 3.66
C ALA A 262 -9.40 10.11 2.80
N LEU A 263 -9.27 11.27 3.45
CA LEU A 263 -9.28 12.57 2.80
C LEU A 263 -7.91 13.22 2.96
N SER A 264 -7.38 13.78 1.87
CA SER A 264 -6.15 14.55 1.93
C SER A 264 -6.18 15.78 1.03
N TRP A 265 -5.59 16.88 1.50
CA TRP A 265 -5.59 18.17 0.79
C TRP A 265 -7.01 18.71 0.48
N CYS A 266 -8.00 18.29 1.26
CA CYS A 266 -9.38 18.76 1.12
C CYS A 266 -9.57 20.07 1.89
N ASP A 267 -10.17 21.06 1.25
CA ASP A 267 -10.51 22.33 1.90
C ASP A 267 -11.85 22.21 2.62
N LEU A 268 -11.79 21.81 3.89
CA LEU A 268 -12.94 21.60 4.78
C LEU A 268 -13.00 22.64 5.92
N GLY A 269 -12.35 23.79 5.73
CA GLY A 269 -12.33 24.89 6.70
C GLY A 269 -11.53 24.61 7.98
N ASP A 270 -11.86 25.39 9.03
CA ASP A 270 -11.12 25.48 10.30
C ASP A 270 -11.19 24.22 11.18
N ASP A 271 -12.28 23.45 11.05
CA ASP A 271 -12.54 22.19 11.75
C ASP A 271 -13.14 21.15 10.78
N PRO A 272 -12.30 20.32 10.12
CA PRO A 272 -12.77 19.31 9.18
C PRO A 272 -13.64 18.23 9.84
N LEU A 273 -13.46 17.94 11.14
CA LEU A 273 -14.26 16.92 11.82
C LEU A 273 -15.68 17.41 12.07
N ARG A 274 -15.86 18.68 12.41
CA ARG A 274 -17.19 19.33 12.45
C ARG A 274 -17.88 19.27 11.09
N MET A 275 -17.16 19.51 9.98
CA MET A 275 -17.75 19.45 8.64
C MET A 275 -18.11 18.01 8.24
N LEU A 276 -17.29 17.01 8.57
CA LEU A 276 -17.57 15.61 8.30
C LEU A 276 -18.70 15.05 9.18
N ALA A 277 -18.89 15.59 10.39
CA ALA A 277 -20.03 15.31 11.25
C ALA A 277 -21.39 15.78 10.67
N LEU A 278 -21.39 16.61 9.62
CA LEU A 278 -22.59 16.96 8.86
C LEU A 278 -22.92 15.96 7.74
N LEU A 279 -22.04 14.98 7.47
CA LEU A 279 -22.22 13.96 6.44
C LEU A 279 -22.85 12.70 7.02
N HIS A 280 -23.67 11.99 6.24
CA HIS A 280 -24.35 10.79 6.72
C HIS A 280 -23.47 9.54 6.54
N LEU A 281 -22.52 9.35 7.46
CA LEU A 281 -21.53 8.26 7.43
C LEU A 281 -21.67 7.28 8.63
N PRO A 282 -22.86 6.69 8.89
CA PRO A 282 -23.15 5.95 10.12
C PRO A 282 -22.32 4.66 10.29
N ASN A 283 -21.79 4.11 9.20
CA ASN A 283 -21.01 2.87 9.19
C ASN A 283 -19.49 3.11 9.10
N LEU A 284 -19.04 4.35 9.25
CA LEU A 284 -17.61 4.67 9.17
C LEU A 284 -16.85 4.02 10.34
N THR A 285 -15.88 3.16 9.98
CA THR A 285 -15.01 2.44 10.93
C THR A 285 -13.57 2.96 10.90
N HIS A 286 -13.14 3.56 9.78
CA HIS A 286 -11.80 4.09 9.61
C HIS A 286 -11.87 5.48 8.97
N LEU A 287 -11.28 6.48 9.62
CA LEU A 287 -11.17 7.85 9.13
C LEU A 287 -9.70 8.27 9.13
N ARG A 288 -9.24 8.78 7.99
CA ARG A 288 -7.94 9.44 7.85
C ARG A 288 -8.12 10.85 7.31
N LEU A 289 -7.54 11.81 8.00
CA LEU A 289 -7.33 13.17 7.51
C LEU A 289 -5.84 13.40 7.34
N SER A 290 -5.40 13.95 6.21
CA SER A 290 -3.98 14.23 5.98
C SER A 290 -3.75 15.52 5.18
N ASN A 291 -2.76 16.36 5.50
CA ASN A 291 -2.50 17.61 4.77
C ASN A 291 -3.72 18.56 4.72
N MET A 292 -4.39 18.76 5.85
CA MET A 292 -5.54 19.68 5.97
C MET A 292 -5.07 21.08 6.38
N HIS A 293 -4.51 21.83 5.44
CA HIS A 293 -3.81 23.09 5.74
C HIS A 293 -4.69 24.20 6.36
N ASN A 294 -5.99 24.20 6.10
CA ASN A 294 -6.89 25.22 6.67
C ASN A 294 -7.40 24.87 8.09
N ALA A 295 -7.15 23.66 8.58
CA ALA A 295 -7.59 23.22 9.90
C ALA A 295 -6.70 23.79 11.02
N LYS A 296 -7.33 24.41 12.03
CA LYS A 296 -6.64 24.92 13.23
C LYS A 296 -7.10 24.21 14.49
N LYS A 297 -8.33 23.73 14.51
CA LYS A 297 -8.89 22.96 15.62
C LYS A 297 -9.60 21.71 15.12
N LEU A 298 -9.74 20.74 16.01
CA LEU A 298 -10.43 19.48 15.72
C LEU A 298 -11.36 19.15 16.90
N VAL A 299 -12.68 19.21 16.68
CA VAL A 299 -13.66 18.86 17.71
C VAL A 299 -14.38 17.57 17.32
N LEU A 300 -14.21 16.55 18.17
CA LEU A 300 -14.89 15.27 18.08
C LEU A 300 -16.16 15.32 18.91
N TYR A 301 -17.31 15.43 18.24
CA TYR A 301 -18.63 15.50 18.87
C TYR A 301 -19.20 14.11 19.15
N ALA A 302 -19.98 13.97 20.23
CA ALA A 302 -20.56 12.70 20.66
C ALA A 302 -21.56 12.13 19.64
N GLU A 303 -22.25 12.98 18.88
CA GLU A 303 -23.35 12.59 17.97
C GLU A 303 -22.88 11.91 16.67
N ASN A 304 -21.57 11.74 16.48
CA ASN A 304 -20.99 11.21 15.25
C ASN A 304 -19.85 10.22 15.53
N PHE A 305 -19.52 9.40 14.52
CA PHE A 305 -18.39 8.46 14.56
C PHE A 305 -18.50 7.32 15.60
N PHE A 306 -19.71 6.95 16.05
CA PHE A 306 -19.94 5.85 17.01
C PHE A 306 -19.31 4.49 16.64
N ARG A 307 -19.21 4.19 15.33
CA ARG A 307 -18.63 2.94 14.80
C ARG A 307 -17.14 3.07 14.46
N LEU A 308 -16.54 4.24 14.69
CA LEU A 308 -15.15 4.52 14.32
C LEU A 308 -14.20 3.74 15.23
N LYS A 309 -13.41 2.85 14.62
CA LYS A 309 -12.38 2.03 15.24
C LYS A 309 -10.98 2.61 15.09
N SER A 310 -10.73 3.34 14.00
CA SER A 310 -9.42 3.96 13.72
C SER A 310 -9.58 5.41 13.26
N LEU A 311 -8.82 6.31 13.90
CA LEU A 311 -8.70 7.72 13.52
C LEU A 311 -7.23 8.07 13.28
N VAL A 312 -6.92 8.54 12.07
CA VAL A 312 -5.58 9.02 11.69
C VAL A 312 -5.65 10.52 11.36
N LEU A 313 -4.86 11.32 12.07
CA LEU A 313 -4.63 12.74 11.84
C LEU A 313 -3.14 12.89 11.49
N LYS A 314 -2.83 13.23 10.23
CA LYS A 314 -1.44 13.29 9.73
C LYS A 314 -1.12 14.62 9.03
N ASP A 315 0.06 15.19 9.24
CA ASP A 315 0.57 16.35 8.49
C ASP A 315 -0.43 17.54 8.51
N MET A 316 -0.83 17.99 9.70
CA MET A 316 -1.81 19.07 9.86
C MET A 316 -1.14 20.27 10.56
N PRO A 317 -0.30 21.05 9.84
CA PRO A 317 0.68 21.95 10.45
C PRO A 317 0.09 23.07 11.31
N HIS A 318 -1.14 23.50 11.01
CA HIS A 318 -1.79 24.61 11.72
C HIS A 318 -2.69 24.17 12.88
N VAL A 319 -2.90 22.86 13.09
CA VAL A 319 -3.73 22.37 14.20
C VAL A 319 -3.02 22.59 15.53
N ASN A 320 -3.63 23.41 16.38
CA ASN A 320 -3.14 23.72 17.74
C ASN A 320 -4.10 23.24 18.85
N GLN A 321 -5.31 22.79 18.50
CA GLN A 321 -6.31 22.32 19.46
C GLN A 321 -7.00 21.05 18.98
N ILE A 322 -7.07 20.05 19.85
CA ILE A 322 -7.93 18.88 19.68
C ILE A 322 -8.79 18.74 20.94
N ASN A 323 -10.10 18.58 20.74
CA ASN A 323 -11.08 18.44 21.82
C ASN A 323 -11.98 17.23 21.55
N ILE A 324 -12.09 16.36 22.54
CA ILE A 324 -12.83 15.09 22.48
C ILE A 324 -13.99 15.22 23.45
N ILE A 325 -15.18 15.53 22.92
CA ILE A 325 -16.37 15.74 23.73
C ILE A 325 -16.79 14.38 24.32
N GLY A 326 -17.15 14.38 25.61
CA GLY A 326 -17.54 13.16 26.32
C GLY A 326 -18.67 12.40 25.59
N GLY A 327 -18.50 11.09 25.42
CA GLY A 327 -19.40 10.23 24.64
C GLY A 327 -19.03 10.08 23.16
N SER A 328 -18.11 10.89 22.62
CA SER A 328 -17.52 10.65 21.30
C SER A 328 -16.54 9.46 21.32
N LEU A 329 -16.27 8.91 20.14
CA LEU A 329 -15.28 7.83 19.94
C LEU A 329 -15.49 6.56 20.80
N SER A 330 -16.74 6.24 21.17
CA SER A 330 -17.09 5.14 22.10
C SER A 330 -16.50 3.76 21.74
N CYS A 331 -16.25 3.49 20.46
CA CYS A 331 -15.70 2.22 19.96
C CYS A 331 -14.28 2.35 19.36
N ILE A 332 -13.56 3.45 19.59
CA ILE A 332 -12.23 3.65 19.00
C ILE A 332 -11.21 2.66 19.58
N GLU A 333 -10.52 1.94 18.69
CA GLU A 333 -9.46 0.99 19.05
C GLU A 333 -8.07 1.58 18.78
N ALA A 334 -7.96 2.56 17.87
CA ALA A 334 -6.69 3.09 17.38
C ALA A 334 -6.77 4.61 17.09
N LEU A 335 -5.86 5.38 17.68
CA LEU A 335 -5.74 6.83 17.49
C LEU A 335 -4.30 7.21 17.14
N TYR A 336 -4.14 7.94 16.04
CA TYR A 336 -2.84 8.32 15.50
C TYR A 336 -2.83 9.83 15.25
N ILE A 337 -1.97 10.55 15.97
CA ILE A 337 -1.80 12.00 15.84
C ILE A 337 -0.35 12.25 15.47
N LEU A 338 -0.12 12.62 14.21
CA LEU A 338 1.16 12.49 13.53
C LEU A 338 1.50 13.77 12.77
N ALA A 339 2.68 14.36 12.98
CA ALA A 339 3.10 15.61 12.35
C ALA A 339 2.07 16.75 12.53
N LEU A 340 1.72 17.03 13.80
CA LEU A 340 0.94 18.20 14.23
C LEU A 340 1.85 19.13 15.08
N PRO A 341 2.80 19.85 14.44
CA PRO A 341 3.85 20.60 15.13
C PRO A 341 3.35 21.75 16.02
N ASN A 342 2.14 22.26 15.79
CA ASN A 342 1.54 23.34 16.59
C ASN A 342 0.68 22.85 17.76
N LEU A 343 0.51 21.53 17.93
CA LEU A 343 -0.26 20.95 19.03
C LEU A 343 0.61 20.92 20.30
N ASP A 344 0.49 21.95 21.13
CA ASP A 344 1.25 22.14 22.38
C ASP A 344 0.63 21.44 23.59
N LYS A 345 -0.69 21.24 23.58
CA LYS A 345 -1.47 20.70 24.70
C LYS A 345 -1.97 19.29 24.44
N VAL A 346 -2.07 18.51 25.51
CA VAL A 346 -2.78 17.23 25.52
C VAL A 346 -4.22 17.44 25.01
N PRO A 347 -4.73 16.63 24.06
CA PRO A 347 -6.11 16.74 23.60
C PRO A 347 -7.10 16.60 24.76
N LEU A 348 -8.01 17.56 24.91
CA LEU A 348 -8.98 17.55 26.00
C LEU A 348 -9.91 16.34 25.87
N GLY A 349 -10.11 15.59 26.95
CA GLY A 349 -10.99 14.42 26.99
C GLY A 349 -10.38 13.12 26.46
N ILE A 350 -9.11 13.11 26.03
CA ILE A 350 -8.43 11.88 25.57
C ILE A 350 -8.31 10.81 26.67
N GLU A 351 -8.26 11.22 27.94
CA GLU A 351 -8.27 10.31 29.09
C GLU A 351 -9.60 9.57 29.28
N SER A 352 -10.70 10.04 28.67
CA SER A 352 -12.01 9.37 28.75
C SER A 352 -12.14 8.17 27.80
N ILE A 353 -11.16 7.98 26.91
CA ILE A 353 -11.19 6.94 25.87
C ILE A 353 -10.67 5.60 26.42
N LEU A 354 -11.54 4.87 27.12
CA LEU A 354 -11.22 3.58 27.73
C LEU A 354 -11.11 2.41 26.72
N SER A 355 -11.64 2.56 25.51
CA SER A 355 -11.63 1.55 24.44
C SER A 355 -10.30 1.45 23.67
N LEU A 356 -9.40 2.42 23.87
CA LEU A 356 -8.23 2.63 23.04
C LEU A 356 -7.17 1.53 23.25
N LYS A 357 -6.80 0.84 22.18
CA LYS A 357 -5.76 -0.22 22.17
C LYS A 357 -4.43 0.29 21.66
N LYS A 358 -4.45 1.23 20.70
CA LYS A 358 -3.26 1.81 20.06
C LYS A 358 -3.31 3.34 20.11
N LEU A 359 -2.23 3.96 20.58
CA LEU A 359 -2.08 5.42 20.60
C LEU A 359 -0.67 5.82 20.14
N TRP A 360 -0.56 6.48 18.97
CA TRP A 360 0.70 7.10 18.55
C TRP A 360 0.62 8.62 18.49
N LEU A 361 1.65 9.26 19.04
CA LEU A 361 1.78 10.70 19.19
C LEU A 361 3.17 11.11 18.67
N LEU A 362 3.26 11.43 17.37
CA LEU A 362 4.52 11.62 16.64
C LEU A 362 4.63 13.02 16.03
N GLY A 363 5.82 13.63 16.09
CA GLY A 363 6.08 14.93 15.45
C GLY A 363 5.15 16.04 15.93
N LEU A 364 4.90 16.10 17.23
CA LEU A 364 4.09 17.13 17.90
C LEU A 364 4.98 18.28 18.38
N HIS A 365 4.38 19.35 18.94
CA HIS A 365 5.13 20.48 19.49
C HIS A 365 6.12 20.02 20.59
N MET A 366 7.26 20.71 20.72
CA MET A 366 8.32 20.32 21.66
C MET A 366 7.85 20.30 23.12
N ASP A 367 6.96 21.23 23.51
CA ASP A 367 6.37 21.25 24.86
C ASP A 367 5.29 20.18 25.11
N PHE A 368 4.79 19.49 24.07
CA PHE A 368 3.70 18.53 24.22
C PHE A 368 4.05 17.42 25.24
N ARG A 369 5.28 16.91 25.20
CA ARG A 369 5.74 15.89 26.16
C ARG A 369 5.80 16.41 27.59
N LYS A 370 6.12 17.70 27.79
CA LYS A 370 6.11 18.35 29.10
C LYS A 370 4.67 18.47 29.62
N GLN A 371 3.73 18.89 28.76
CA GLN A 371 2.30 18.94 29.13
C GLN A 371 1.74 17.54 29.43
N TRP A 372 2.08 16.53 28.62
CA TRP A 372 1.70 15.13 28.84
C TRP A 372 2.13 14.60 30.21
N ASN A 373 3.39 14.85 30.59
CA ASN A 373 3.93 14.47 31.89
C ASN A 373 3.23 15.23 33.04
N ASN A 374 3.11 16.55 32.93
CA ASN A 374 2.48 17.41 33.93
C ASN A 374 1.00 17.04 34.17
N SER A 375 0.29 16.59 33.13
CA SER A 375 -1.11 16.17 33.21
C SER A 375 -1.30 14.74 33.75
N GLY A 376 -0.23 14.04 34.15
CA GLY A 376 -0.26 12.68 34.69
C GLY A 376 -0.66 11.61 33.67
N MET A 377 -0.51 11.89 32.37
CA MET A 377 -1.13 11.07 31.32
C MET A 377 -0.59 9.64 31.24
N HIS A 378 0.66 9.40 31.67
CA HIS A 378 1.20 8.04 31.77
C HIS A 378 0.38 7.12 32.69
N GLN A 379 -0.17 7.64 33.79
CA GLN A 379 -1.04 6.87 34.69
C GLN A 379 -2.46 6.77 34.15
N LYS A 380 -3.00 7.86 33.59
CA LYS A 380 -4.35 7.91 33.00
C LYS A 380 -4.52 7.01 31.77
N MET A 381 -3.44 6.72 31.05
CA MET A 381 -3.44 5.97 29.78
C MET A 381 -2.82 4.57 29.90
N GLN A 382 -2.64 4.07 31.13
CA GLN A 382 -2.00 2.77 31.40
C GLN A 382 -2.78 1.55 30.86
N HIS A 383 -4.06 1.73 30.49
CA HIS A 383 -4.90 0.69 29.88
C HIS A 383 -4.55 0.39 28.42
N ILE A 384 -3.75 1.24 27.77
CA ILE A 384 -3.41 1.12 26.35
C ILE A 384 -2.20 0.19 26.18
N PRO A 385 -2.35 -1.02 25.59
CA PRO A 385 -1.25 -1.97 25.44
C PRO A 385 -0.19 -1.51 24.43
N GLU A 386 -0.56 -0.72 23.41
CA GLU A 386 0.36 -0.21 22.38
C GLU A 386 0.37 1.32 22.35
N SER A 387 1.15 1.95 23.21
CA SER A 387 1.40 3.40 23.16
C SER A 387 2.80 3.72 22.64
N PHE A 388 2.93 4.67 21.71
CA PHE A 388 4.22 5.14 21.20
C PHE A 388 4.24 6.67 21.05
N MET A 389 5.29 7.31 21.59
CA MET A 389 5.45 8.77 21.51
C MET A 389 6.88 9.12 21.11
N SER A 390 7.02 10.00 20.12
CA SER A 390 8.31 10.53 19.67
C SER A 390 8.15 11.95 19.15
N LEU A 391 8.90 12.89 19.74
CA LEU A 391 8.93 14.28 19.29
C LEU A 391 9.76 14.48 18.01
N ASN A 392 10.57 13.49 17.61
CA ASN A 392 11.47 13.62 16.47
C ASN A 392 10.70 13.50 15.13
N ALA A 393 10.33 14.65 14.57
CA ALA A 393 9.70 14.79 13.26
C ALA A 393 10.69 14.56 12.07
N ARG A 394 11.52 13.51 12.10
CA ARG A 394 12.30 13.12 10.90
C ARG A 394 11.38 12.37 9.92
N SER A 395 11.10 13.00 8.78
CA SER A 395 10.33 12.46 7.64
C SER A 395 10.63 11.00 7.34
N ASP A 396 11.91 10.65 7.38
CA ASP A 396 12.45 9.38 6.90
C ASP A 396 12.08 8.23 7.86
N VAL A 397 12.03 8.51 9.16
CA VAL A 397 11.53 7.57 10.18
C VAL A 397 10.00 7.53 10.18
N HIS A 398 9.37 8.65 9.84
CA HIS A 398 7.92 8.81 9.82
C HIS A 398 7.27 7.97 8.70
N HIS A 399 7.91 7.88 7.52
CA HIS A 399 7.48 6.97 6.46
C HIS A 399 7.70 5.51 6.83
N LEU A 400 8.89 5.15 7.33
CA LEU A 400 9.17 3.75 7.73
C LEU A 400 8.20 3.25 8.81
N LEU A 401 7.95 4.02 9.88
CA LEU A 401 6.99 3.63 10.93
C LEU A 401 5.58 3.41 10.37
N LEU A 402 5.11 4.30 9.51
CA LEU A 402 3.77 4.20 8.92
C LEU A 402 3.60 2.96 8.03
N SER A 403 4.64 2.50 7.34
CA SER A 403 4.58 1.27 6.57
C SER A 403 4.92 0.00 7.37
N THR A 404 5.68 0.03 8.48
CA THR A 404 5.78 -1.13 9.40
C THR A 404 4.42 -1.49 9.98
N MET A 405 3.57 -0.48 10.15
CA MET A 405 2.37 -0.55 10.97
C MET A 405 1.08 -0.51 10.12
N GLY A 406 1.18 -0.74 8.80
CA GLY A 406 0.04 -0.91 7.89
C GLY A 406 -0.79 0.36 7.65
N MET A 407 -0.19 1.54 7.81
CA MET A 407 -0.87 2.83 7.83
C MET A 407 -0.54 3.75 6.64
N SER A 408 0.03 3.22 5.56
CA SER A 408 0.05 3.87 4.24
C SER A 408 -1.34 3.78 3.59
N SER A 409 -1.88 4.88 3.07
CA SER A 409 -3.16 4.89 2.32
C SER A 409 -3.00 4.49 0.84
N VAL A 410 -1.87 3.90 0.48
CA VAL A 410 -1.51 3.37 -0.85
C VAL A 410 -0.81 2.03 -0.57
N SER A 411 -1.57 0.94 -0.58
CA SER A 411 -1.16 -0.44 -0.24
C SER A 411 -0.58 -0.65 1.17
N GLN A 412 -0.75 -1.86 1.72
CA GLN A 412 -0.38 -2.21 3.10
C GLN A 412 0.99 -2.93 3.17
N GLU A 413 1.90 -2.64 2.23
CA GLU A 413 3.00 -3.55 1.83
C GLU A 413 4.37 -2.86 1.55
N ASP A 414 4.55 -1.61 2.02
CA ASP A 414 5.75 -0.80 1.74
C ASP A 414 6.80 -0.77 2.86
N LEU A 415 7.15 -1.94 3.41
CA LEU A 415 8.44 -2.10 4.11
C LEU A 415 9.24 -3.32 3.65
N GLY A 416 10.35 -3.02 3.00
CA GLY A 416 11.54 -3.88 2.99
C GLY A 416 12.29 -3.81 4.33
N HIS A 417 13.24 -4.72 4.51
CA HIS A 417 14.00 -4.86 5.74
C HIS A 417 14.90 -3.65 6.06
N GLN A 418 14.64 -3.00 7.21
CA GLN A 418 15.73 -2.57 8.09
C GLN A 418 15.76 -3.43 9.35
N LYS A 419 16.96 -3.84 9.75
CA LYS A 419 17.22 -4.82 10.81
C LYS A 419 17.09 -4.16 12.17
N TRP A 420 15.99 -4.42 12.89
CA TRP A 420 15.79 -3.96 14.26
C TRP A 420 15.39 -5.10 15.18
N THR A 421 16.14 -5.27 16.27
CA THR A 421 15.80 -6.19 17.35
C THR A 421 14.74 -5.53 18.23
N ILE A 422 13.50 -6.05 18.24
CA ILE A 422 12.48 -5.61 19.19
C ILE A 422 12.77 -6.28 20.54
N THR A 423 13.48 -5.59 21.42
CA THR A 423 13.72 -6.05 22.79
C THR A 423 12.68 -5.43 23.73
N CYS A 424 11.55 -6.12 23.94
CA CYS A 424 10.58 -5.72 24.96
C CYS A 424 10.84 -6.44 26.29
N LYS A 425 11.49 -5.74 27.24
CA LYS A 425 11.10 -5.70 28.67
C LYS A 425 12.00 -4.75 29.46
N HIS A 426 11.36 -3.87 30.24
CA HIS A 426 11.86 -3.14 31.42
C HIS A 426 13.26 -2.51 31.39
N GLY A 427 13.31 -1.19 31.52
CA GLY A 427 14.53 -0.47 31.93
C GLY A 427 14.69 0.87 31.25
N ILE A 428 14.69 1.93 32.06
CA ILE A 428 15.28 3.22 31.69
C ILE A 428 16.80 3.01 31.59
N LEU A 429 17.46 3.59 30.58
CA LEU A 429 18.86 4.01 30.69
C LEU A 429 19.20 5.06 29.61
N GLU A 430 20.06 5.99 29.99
CA GLU A 430 20.43 7.20 29.24
C GLU A 430 21.59 6.97 28.26
N ASP A 431 21.93 8.02 27.50
CA ASP A 431 23.00 8.03 26.49
C ASP A 431 24.37 7.57 27.00
N LYS A 432 25.13 6.90 26.11
CA LYS A 432 26.49 7.32 25.73
C LYS A 432 27.03 6.62 24.48
N LEU A 433 27.75 7.37 23.65
CA LEU A 433 28.58 6.83 22.57
C LEU A 433 29.86 6.22 23.16
N GLU A 434 30.34 5.11 22.60
CA GLU A 434 31.77 4.89 22.24
C GLU A 434 32.00 3.55 21.53
N ALA A 435 33.10 3.48 20.77
CA ALA A 435 33.73 2.29 20.18
C ALA A 435 35.27 2.52 20.26
N PRO A 436 36.20 1.57 19.97
CA PRO A 436 36.03 0.22 19.39
C PRO A 436 36.92 -0.89 20.03
N ARG A 437 36.93 -2.14 19.48
CA ARG A 437 38.10 -3.04 19.19
C ARG A 437 37.72 -4.53 19.04
N ALA A 438 38.67 -5.37 18.63
CA ALA A 438 38.57 -6.81 18.32
C ALA A 438 39.80 -7.56 18.94
N THR A 439 40.06 -8.88 18.85
CA THR A 439 39.73 -9.90 17.82
C THR A 439 39.03 -11.22 18.30
N PRO A 440 39.62 -12.44 18.41
CA PRO A 440 38.95 -13.60 17.78
C PRO A 440 38.82 -14.94 18.57
N MET A 441 38.04 -15.86 17.97
CA MET A 441 38.06 -17.35 18.06
C MET A 441 37.80 -18.08 19.39
N TYR A 442 36.82 -19.00 19.37
CA TYR A 442 37.02 -20.46 19.49
C TYR A 442 35.78 -21.23 18.96
N ALA A 443 35.87 -22.56 18.80
CA ALA A 443 35.02 -23.36 17.90
C ALA A 443 33.80 -24.06 18.54
N VAL A 444 32.90 -24.55 17.67
CA VAL A 444 31.65 -25.32 17.93
C VAL A 444 31.96 -26.79 18.31
N PRO A 445 31.02 -27.58 18.88
CA PRO A 445 30.04 -28.31 18.04
C PRO A 445 28.61 -28.56 18.61
N SER A 446 27.65 -28.79 17.69
CA SER A 446 26.47 -29.70 17.76
C SER A 446 25.54 -29.70 19.00
N GLU A 447 24.22 -29.47 18.95
CA GLU A 447 23.18 -30.31 18.29
C GLU A 447 21.76 -29.66 18.29
N PHE A 448 20.84 -30.21 17.48
CA PHE A 448 19.35 -30.07 17.45
C PHE A 448 18.66 -28.74 17.90
N SER A 449 17.82 -28.10 17.08
CA SER A 449 16.53 -28.67 16.66
C SER A 449 15.73 -27.78 15.69
N LYS A 450 14.73 -28.39 15.04
CA LYS A 450 13.52 -27.82 14.40
C LYS A 450 13.64 -26.42 13.77
N THR A 451 13.63 -26.40 12.44
CA THR A 451 13.28 -25.22 11.63
C THR A 451 11.91 -24.68 12.02
N VAL A 452 11.88 -23.53 12.71
CA VAL A 452 10.67 -22.71 12.85
C VAL A 452 10.37 -22.11 11.47
N GLU A 453 9.22 -22.45 10.90
CA GLU A 453 8.74 -21.81 9.68
C GLU A 453 8.49 -20.31 9.95
N PRO A 454 8.89 -19.39 9.06
CA PRO A 454 8.48 -18.00 9.14
C PRO A 454 7.01 -17.88 8.71
N THR A 455 6.10 -18.07 9.66
CA THR A 455 4.66 -18.20 9.39
C THR A 455 3.94 -16.87 9.11
N ASP A 456 2.90 -17.02 8.29
CA ASP A 456 1.68 -16.21 8.16
C ASP A 456 1.64 -15.11 7.08
N LEU A 457 2.38 -14.00 7.17
CA LEU A 457 2.15 -12.87 6.25
C LEU A 457 2.42 -13.17 4.75
N LYS A 458 3.47 -13.94 4.43
CA LYS A 458 3.74 -14.33 3.02
C LYS A 458 2.74 -15.35 2.48
N HIS A 459 2.06 -16.10 3.35
CA HIS A 459 1.17 -17.16 2.91
C HIS A 459 -0.25 -16.63 2.60
N GLU A 460 -0.66 -15.54 3.24
CA GLU A 460 -1.92 -14.86 2.95
C GLU A 460 -1.82 -14.01 1.68
N PHE A 461 -0.79 -13.18 1.54
CA PHE A 461 -0.49 -12.43 0.31
C PHE A 461 -0.40 -13.34 -0.93
N LEU A 462 0.28 -14.49 -0.82
CA LEU A 462 0.32 -15.47 -1.91
C LEU A 462 -1.06 -16.12 -2.17
N LYS A 463 -1.92 -16.36 -1.17
CA LYS A 463 -3.29 -16.89 -1.37
C LYS A 463 -4.21 -15.86 -2.05
N GLU A 464 -4.09 -14.60 -1.66
CA GLU A 464 -4.87 -13.48 -2.19
C GLU A 464 -4.50 -13.21 -3.65
N ILE A 465 -3.20 -13.08 -3.96
CA ILE A 465 -2.68 -12.93 -5.32
C ILE A 465 -3.00 -14.13 -6.22
N THR A 466 -2.99 -15.35 -5.67
CA THR A 466 -3.34 -16.57 -6.42
C THR A 466 -4.84 -16.81 -6.52
N ASN A 467 -5.68 -15.93 -5.96
CA ASN A 467 -7.14 -15.98 -6.03
C ASN A 467 -7.69 -17.38 -5.66
N ASN A 468 -7.16 -17.96 -4.57
CA ASN A 468 -7.41 -19.32 -4.11
C ASN A 468 -7.12 -20.44 -5.15
N PHE A 469 -5.98 -20.41 -5.85
CA PHE A 469 -5.49 -21.65 -6.49
C PHE A 469 -5.43 -22.78 -5.46
N SER A 470 -6.03 -23.92 -5.80
CA SER A 470 -6.07 -25.06 -4.89
C SER A 470 -4.65 -25.52 -4.54
N LYS A 471 -4.49 -26.15 -3.38
CA LYS A 471 -3.18 -26.61 -2.91
C LYS A 471 -2.52 -27.55 -3.95
N GLU A 472 -3.32 -28.30 -4.71
CA GLU A 472 -2.86 -29.16 -5.82
C GLU A 472 -2.38 -28.42 -7.08
N GLN A 473 -2.85 -27.18 -7.32
CA GLN A 473 -2.44 -26.38 -8.49
C GLN A 473 -1.09 -25.69 -8.25
N ILE A 474 -0.88 -25.17 -7.04
CA ILE A 474 0.40 -24.57 -6.60
C ILE A 474 1.44 -25.68 -6.40
N LEU A 475 1.06 -26.78 -5.73
CA LEU A 475 1.88 -27.95 -5.49
C LEU A 475 1.37 -29.11 -6.35
N GLY A 476 1.75 -29.11 -7.64
CA GLY A 476 1.55 -30.33 -8.45
C GLY A 476 2.19 -31.51 -7.72
N GLN A 477 1.50 -32.66 -7.66
CA GLN A 477 1.90 -33.83 -6.86
C GLN A 477 3.40 -34.18 -7.03
N GLY A 478 4.10 -34.35 -5.90
CA GLY A 478 5.54 -34.64 -5.85
C GLY A 478 6.47 -33.42 -5.77
N ALA A 479 6.05 -32.31 -5.15
CA ALA A 479 6.87 -31.10 -5.06
C ALA A 479 7.94 -31.16 -3.94
N PHE A 480 9.15 -31.62 -4.29
CA PHE A 480 10.36 -31.27 -3.54
C PHE A 480 10.79 -29.84 -3.90
N GLY A 481 11.18 -29.05 -2.90
CA GLY A 481 11.60 -27.66 -3.07
C GLY A 481 13.02 -27.45 -2.55
N THR A 482 13.98 -27.21 -3.45
CA THR A 482 15.37 -26.95 -3.06
C THR A 482 15.57 -25.48 -2.75
N VAL A 483 15.77 -25.16 -1.46
CA VAL A 483 16.09 -23.79 -1.02
C VAL A 483 17.60 -23.58 -1.13
N TYR A 484 18.04 -22.91 -2.20
CA TYR A 484 19.44 -22.52 -2.36
C TYR A 484 19.77 -21.33 -1.45
N ARG A 485 20.27 -21.63 -0.24
CA ARG A 485 20.77 -20.62 0.69
C ARG A 485 22.25 -20.35 0.39
N THR A 486 22.55 -19.31 -0.39
CA THR A 486 23.93 -18.84 -0.59
C THR A 486 24.43 -18.14 0.68
N CYS A 487 24.89 -18.93 1.65
CA CYS A 487 25.65 -18.44 2.79
C CYS A 487 27.06 -18.06 2.32
N TYR A 488 27.31 -16.76 2.10
CA TYR A 488 28.67 -16.25 2.09
C TYR A 488 29.05 -15.84 3.52
N GLN A 489 30.02 -16.57 4.08
CA GLN A 489 30.82 -16.03 5.17
C GLN A 489 31.61 -14.83 4.63
N SER A 490 31.59 -13.72 5.35
CA SER A 490 32.45 -12.58 5.07
C SER A 490 33.90 -12.93 5.43
N SER A 491 34.76 -12.98 4.42
CA SER A 491 36.21 -12.86 4.54
C SER A 491 36.61 -11.38 4.55
#